data_AF-A0A972TZN4-F1
#
_entry.id   AF-A0A972TZN4-F1
#
_cell.length_a   1.000
_cell.length_b   1.000
_cell.length_c   1.000
_cell.angle_alpha   90.00
_cell.angle_beta   90.00
_cell.angle_gamma   90.00
#
_symmetry.space_group_name_H-M   'P 1'
#
loop_
_entity.id
_entity.type
_entity.pdbx_description
1 polymer ?
#
loop_
_entity_poly.entity_id
_entity_poly.type
_entity_poly.pdbx_seq_one_letter_code
_entity_poly.pdbx_strand_id
1 'polypeptide(L)'
;MKKDWKYYLGLSLIVYSVLPIIIVAILPFMGMSLAQSGAFAVVFLASGEIAFLCAAALLGKEFLAALKKKVMALFKRTHEPKPVSRNWHRFGVVLLAASTLPYYAALIYLLFFTHKEAEINFLAWTMIAGEAAFMAGLFILGGQFWERLKHLFQWPGEEMATATL
;
A
#
# COMPACT_ATOMS: atom_id res chain seq x y z
N MET A 1 8.58 -26.99 -13.13
CA MET A 1 7.23 -27.54 -12.92
C MET A 1 6.68 -28.17 -14.19
N LYS A 2 6.14 -29.39 -14.10
CA LYS A 2 5.34 -29.99 -15.17
C LYS A 2 4.01 -29.24 -15.30
N LYS A 3 3.57 -28.98 -16.53
CA LYS A 3 2.33 -28.25 -16.82
C LYS A 3 1.12 -29.17 -16.68
N ASP A 4 0.84 -29.57 -15.45
CA ASP A 4 -0.28 -30.47 -15.13
C ASP A 4 -1.54 -29.66 -14.75
N TRP A 5 -2.69 -30.32 -14.56
CA TRP A 5 -3.95 -29.66 -14.19
C TRP A 5 -3.83 -28.82 -12.90
N LYS A 6 -3.03 -29.27 -11.93
CA LYS A 6 -2.73 -28.54 -10.69
C LYS A 6 -2.03 -27.21 -10.96
N TYR A 7 -1.17 -27.17 -11.99
CA TYR A 7 -0.48 -25.95 -12.39
C TYR A 7 -1.45 -24.94 -13.01
N TYR A 8 -2.32 -25.37 -13.92
CA TYR A 8 -3.31 -24.47 -14.53
C TYR A 8 -4.35 -23.99 -13.51
N LEU A 9 -4.82 -24.86 -12.61
CA LEU A 9 -5.74 -24.49 -11.53
C LEU A 9 -5.08 -23.52 -10.54
N GLY A 10 -3.83 -23.78 -10.14
CA GLY A 10 -3.10 -22.86 -9.28
C GLY A 10 -2.91 -21.49 -9.95
N LEU A 11 -2.58 -21.47 -11.24
CA LEU A 11 -2.42 -20.23 -11.99
C LEU A 11 -3.71 -19.44 -12.12
N SER A 12 -4.84 -20.10 -12.39
CA SER A 12 -6.15 -19.42 -12.47
C SER A 12 -6.57 -18.84 -11.12
N LEU A 13 -6.27 -19.53 -10.02
CA LEU A 13 -6.52 -19.04 -8.66
C LEU A 13 -5.67 -17.81 -8.31
N ILE A 14 -4.41 -17.73 -8.77
CA ILE A 14 -3.60 -16.51 -8.63
C ILE A 14 -4.18 -15.35 -9.43
N VAL A 15 -4.65 -15.60 -10.66
CA VAL A 15 -5.29 -14.55 -11.46
C VAL A 15 -6.58 -14.09 -10.77
N TYR A 16 -7.38 -15.03 -10.27
CA TYR A 16 -8.57 -14.72 -9.51
C TYR A 16 -8.25 -13.97 -8.23
N SER A 17 -7.18 -14.27 -7.48
CA SER A 17 -6.92 -13.60 -6.20
C SER A 17 -6.67 -12.09 -6.32
N VAL A 18 -6.28 -11.61 -7.49
CA VAL A 18 -6.09 -10.17 -7.77
C VAL A 18 -7.39 -9.50 -8.22
N LEU A 19 -8.32 -10.25 -8.81
CA LEU A 19 -9.55 -9.74 -9.42
C LEU A 19 -10.50 -9.07 -8.40
N PRO A 20 -10.71 -9.61 -7.19
CA PRO A 20 -11.40 -8.93 -6.10
C PRO A 20 -10.95 -7.51 -5.82
N ILE A 21 -9.64 -7.23 -5.88
CA ILE A 21 -9.11 -5.89 -5.58
C ILE A 21 -9.68 -4.86 -6.57
N ILE A 22 -9.75 -5.23 -7.84
CA ILE A 22 -10.31 -4.38 -8.89
C ILE A 22 -11.82 -4.20 -8.69
N ILE A 23 -12.53 -5.26 -8.35
CA ILE A 23 -13.98 -5.20 -8.08
C ILE A 23 -14.25 -4.25 -6.91
N VAL A 24 -13.53 -4.41 -5.80
CA VAL A 24 -13.70 -3.58 -4.60
C VAL A 24 -13.42 -2.11 -4.88
N ALA A 25 -12.44 -1.79 -5.73
CA ALA A 25 -12.17 -0.42 -6.15
C ALA A 25 -13.31 0.21 -6.96
N ILE A 26 -14.12 -0.60 -7.64
CA ILE A 26 -15.24 -0.15 -8.48
C ILE A 26 -16.55 -0.05 -7.67
N LEU A 27 -16.72 -0.84 -6.61
CA LEU A 27 -17.96 -0.89 -5.81
C LEU A 27 -18.53 0.49 -5.41
N PRO A 28 -17.72 1.48 -4.96
CA PRO A 28 -18.25 2.80 -4.57
C PRO A 28 -18.92 3.57 -5.73
N PHE A 29 -18.55 3.28 -6.98
CA PHE A 29 -19.07 3.95 -8.16
C PHE A 29 -20.36 3.32 -8.69
N MET A 30 -20.79 2.20 -8.12
CA MET A 30 -21.97 1.46 -8.59
C MET A 30 -23.29 1.94 -7.95
N GLY A 31 -23.27 3.06 -7.21
CA GLY A 31 -24.47 3.64 -6.59
C GLY A 31 -25.09 2.78 -5.48
N MET A 32 -24.33 1.82 -4.95
CA MET A 32 -24.78 0.92 -3.88
C MET A 32 -24.78 1.62 -2.52
N SER A 33 -25.64 1.15 -1.61
CA SER A 33 -25.58 1.61 -0.22
C SER A 33 -24.27 1.21 0.45
N LEU A 34 -23.85 1.96 1.47
CA LEU A 34 -22.60 1.68 2.20
C LEU A 34 -22.58 0.26 2.78
N ALA A 35 -23.71 -0.20 3.31
CA ALA A 35 -23.85 -1.56 3.86
C ALA A 35 -23.66 -2.65 2.79
N GLN A 36 -24.23 -2.44 1.59
CA GLN A 36 -24.08 -3.39 0.48
C GLN A 36 -22.64 -3.41 -0.04
N SER A 37 -22.04 -2.25 -0.31
CA SER A 37 -20.65 -2.14 -0.76
C SER A 37 -19.68 -2.76 0.26
N GLY A 38 -19.91 -2.52 1.56
CA GLY A 38 -19.12 -3.13 2.63
C GLY A 38 -19.23 -4.64 2.66
N ALA A 39 -20.44 -5.20 2.55
CA ALA A 39 -20.65 -6.64 2.50
C ALA A 39 -19.96 -7.29 1.30
N PHE A 40 -20.10 -6.71 0.10
CA PHE A 40 -19.40 -7.19 -1.09
C PHE A 40 -17.88 -7.12 -0.94
N ALA A 41 -17.37 -6.00 -0.41
CA ALA A 41 -15.93 -5.83 -0.21
C ALA A 41 -15.33 -6.94 0.66
N VAL A 42 -15.98 -7.27 1.78
CA VAL A 42 -15.53 -8.33 2.69
C VAL A 42 -15.54 -9.69 1.99
N VAL A 43 -16.63 -10.04 1.29
CA VAL A 43 -16.76 -11.34 0.63
C VAL A 43 -15.72 -11.52 -0.48
N PHE A 44 -15.56 -10.51 -1.34
CA PHE A 44 -14.60 -10.56 -2.44
C PHE A 44 -13.16 -10.60 -1.93
N LEU A 45 -12.82 -9.79 -0.92
CA LEU A 45 -11.48 -9.80 -0.37
C LEU A 45 -11.15 -11.15 0.28
N ALA A 46 -12.07 -11.69 1.09
CA ALA A 46 -11.89 -13.01 1.71
C ALA A 46 -11.77 -14.13 0.66
N SER A 47 -12.57 -14.11 -0.40
CA SER A 47 -12.47 -15.12 -1.46
C SER A 47 -11.14 -15.02 -2.23
N GLY A 48 -10.63 -13.81 -2.45
CA GLY A 48 -9.33 -13.57 -3.06
C GLY A 48 -8.18 -14.13 -2.23
N GLU A 49 -8.19 -13.91 -0.91
CA GLU A 49 -7.18 -14.44 0.01
C GLU A 49 -7.19 -15.97 0.04
N ILE A 50 -8.38 -16.60 0.14
CA ILE A 50 -8.52 -18.05 0.11
C ILE A 50 -7.98 -18.61 -1.21
N ALA A 51 -8.33 -18.00 -2.34
CA ALA A 51 -7.84 -18.42 -3.65
C ALA A 51 -6.31 -18.33 -3.75
N PHE A 52 -5.71 -17.25 -3.23
CA PHE A 52 -4.25 -17.10 -3.17
C PHE A 52 -3.60 -18.21 -2.34
N LEU A 53 -4.14 -18.52 -1.16
CA LEU A 53 -3.62 -19.60 -0.30
C LEU A 53 -3.74 -20.97 -0.97
N CYS A 54 -4.88 -21.27 -1.59
CA CYS A 54 -5.07 -22.50 -2.36
C CYS A 54 -4.09 -22.59 -3.54
N ALA A 55 -3.85 -21.49 -4.25
CA ALA A 55 -2.88 -21.44 -5.32
C ALA A 55 -1.45 -21.67 -4.83
N ALA A 56 -1.07 -21.03 -3.72
CA ALA A 56 0.22 -21.21 -3.09
C ALA A 56 0.45 -22.67 -2.66
N ALA A 57 -0.59 -23.32 -2.12
CA ALA A 57 -0.56 -24.74 -1.76
C ALA A 57 -0.42 -25.65 -2.98
N LEU A 58 -1.12 -25.36 -4.08
CA LEU A 58 -1.10 -26.16 -5.32
C LEU A 58 0.21 -26.00 -6.12
N LEU A 59 0.74 -24.78 -6.19
CA LEU A 59 1.94 -24.45 -6.99
C LEU A 59 3.24 -24.63 -6.20
N GLY A 60 3.16 -24.61 -4.86
CA GLY A 60 4.26 -24.90 -3.97
C GLY A 60 5.34 -23.82 -3.89
N LYS A 61 6.45 -24.18 -3.21
CA LYS A 61 7.54 -23.27 -2.86
C LYS A 61 8.28 -22.71 -4.09
N GLU A 62 8.40 -23.50 -5.16
CA GLU A 62 9.07 -23.08 -6.41
C GLU A 62 8.37 -21.87 -7.04
N PHE A 63 7.04 -21.89 -7.07
CA PHE A 63 6.25 -20.78 -7.59
C PHE A 63 6.34 -19.54 -6.70
N LEU A 64 6.23 -19.70 -5.37
CA LEU A 64 6.39 -18.57 -4.44
C LEU A 64 7.77 -17.93 -4.56
N ALA A 65 8.83 -18.73 -4.74
CA ALA A 65 10.17 -18.21 -4.99
C ALA A 65 10.25 -17.44 -6.32
N ALA A 66 9.62 -17.95 -7.39
CA ALA A 66 9.55 -17.27 -8.68
C ALA A 66 8.73 -15.97 -8.60
N LEU A 67 7.60 -15.97 -7.89
CA LEU A 67 6.75 -14.81 -7.66
C LEU A 67 7.52 -13.73 -6.88
N LYS A 68 8.15 -14.11 -5.76
CA LYS A 68 9.01 -13.23 -4.97
C LYS A 68 10.12 -12.63 -5.83
N LYS A 69 10.78 -13.44 -6.68
CA LYS A 69 11.83 -12.96 -7.59
C LYS A 69 11.29 -11.94 -8.59
N LYS A 70 10.12 -12.17 -9.19
CA LYS A 70 9.49 -11.23 -10.13
C LYS A 70 9.08 -9.93 -9.45
N VAL A 71 8.42 -10.01 -8.29
CA VAL A 71 8.04 -8.84 -7.48
C VAL A 71 9.28 -8.05 -7.12
N MET A 72 10.32 -8.69 -6.59
CA MET A 72 11.57 -8.02 -6.24
C MET A 72 12.28 -7.42 -7.46
N ALA A 73 12.16 -8.05 -8.64
CA ALA A 73 12.70 -7.49 -9.87
C ALA A 73 11.97 -6.21 -10.31
N LEU A 74 10.65 -6.12 -10.08
CA LEU A 74 9.88 -4.89 -10.32
C LEU A 74 10.34 -3.74 -9.41
N PHE A 75 10.77 -4.05 -8.18
CA PHE A 75 11.24 -3.08 -7.20
C PHE A 75 12.76 -2.82 -7.24
N LYS A 76 13.53 -3.56 -8.05
CA LYS A 76 14.97 -3.32 -8.18
C LYS A 76 15.21 -1.98 -8.88
N ARG A 77 15.56 -0.96 -8.08
CA ARG A 77 16.05 0.33 -8.58
C ARG A 77 17.39 0.12 -9.29
N THR A 78 17.46 0.53 -10.56
CA THR A 78 18.64 0.47 -11.43
C THR A 78 19.52 1.71 -11.36
N HIS A 79 19.17 2.72 -10.55
CA HIS A 79 19.92 3.97 -10.47
C HIS A 79 20.41 4.31 -9.07
N GLU A 80 21.66 4.74 -8.99
CA GLU A 80 22.26 5.34 -7.82
C GLU A 80 21.49 6.63 -7.43
N PRO A 81 21.03 6.76 -6.18
CA PRO A 81 20.25 7.90 -5.75
C PRO A 81 21.11 9.17 -5.75
N LYS A 82 20.83 10.10 -6.66
CA LYS A 82 21.40 11.44 -6.63
C LYS A 82 20.99 12.16 -5.33
N PRO A 83 21.91 12.88 -4.66
CA PRO A 83 21.57 13.61 -3.45
C PRO A 83 20.55 14.70 -3.73
N VAL A 84 19.44 14.68 -2.99
CA VAL A 84 18.39 15.71 -3.06
C VAL A 84 18.88 16.98 -2.37
N SER A 85 18.54 18.16 -2.94
CA SER A 85 18.89 19.43 -2.29
C SER A 85 18.21 19.57 -0.93
N ARG A 86 18.79 20.36 -0.02
CA ARG A 86 18.22 20.62 1.32
C ARG A 86 16.79 21.19 1.27
N ASN A 87 16.49 22.01 0.27
CA ASN A 87 15.17 22.62 0.11
C ASN A 87 14.13 21.59 -0.36
N TRP A 88 14.50 20.74 -1.33
CA TRP A 88 13.65 19.63 -1.78
C TRP A 88 13.40 18.61 -0.67
N HIS A 89 14.40 18.34 0.16
CA HIS A 89 14.22 17.48 1.34
C HIS A 89 13.22 18.06 2.33
N ARG A 90 13.37 19.35 2.71
CA ARG A 90 12.42 20.02 3.60
C ARG A 90 11.02 20.05 3.02
N PHE A 91 10.89 20.42 1.74
CA PHE A 91 9.62 20.45 1.05
C PHE A 91 8.94 19.07 1.05
N GLY A 92 9.69 18.01 0.72
CA GLY A 92 9.17 16.65 0.73
C GLY A 92 8.70 16.20 2.13
N VAL A 93 9.45 16.52 3.19
CA VAL A 93 9.03 16.21 4.58
C VAL A 93 7.78 16.97 4.96
N VAL A 94 7.72 18.28 4.66
CA VAL A 94 6.54 19.11 4.95
C VAL A 94 5.33 18.61 4.18
N LEU A 95 5.49 18.28 2.90
CA LEU A 95 4.43 17.75 2.05
C LEU A 95 3.91 16.40 2.56
N LEU A 96 4.82 15.50 2.96
CA LEU A 96 4.48 14.19 3.52
C LEU A 96 3.82 14.28 4.90
N ALA A 97 4.21 15.25 5.73
CA ALA A 97 3.55 15.50 7.01
C ALA A 97 2.15 16.11 6.78
N ALA A 98 2.07 17.14 5.93
CA ALA A 98 0.84 17.86 5.63
C ALA A 98 -0.20 16.98 4.92
N SER A 99 0.23 15.98 4.14
CA SER A 99 -0.68 15.05 3.46
C SER A 99 -1.54 14.23 4.41
N THR A 100 -1.17 14.13 5.69
CA THR A 100 -1.98 13.44 6.71
C THR A 100 -3.11 14.30 7.29
N LEU A 101 -3.04 15.63 7.13
CA LEU A 101 -4.03 16.55 7.71
C LEU A 101 -5.45 16.34 7.18
N PRO A 102 -5.68 16.09 5.87
CA PRO A 102 -7.00 15.76 5.34
C PRO A 102 -7.69 14.61 6.08
N TYR A 103 -6.93 13.58 6.48
CA TYR A 103 -7.47 12.42 7.17
C TYR A 103 -8.02 12.79 8.55
N TYR A 104 -7.23 13.51 9.35
CA TYR A 104 -7.67 13.95 10.69
C TYR A 104 -8.80 14.97 10.61
N ALA A 105 -8.74 15.88 9.64
CA ALA A 105 -9.82 16.84 9.39
C ALA A 105 -11.13 16.13 9.03
N ALA A 106 -11.07 15.13 8.14
CA ALA A 106 -12.24 14.34 7.77
C ALA A 106 -12.80 13.55 8.95
N LEU A 107 -11.94 12.93 9.77
CA LEU A 107 -12.38 12.17 10.95
C LEU A 107 -13.10 13.08 11.95
N ILE A 108 -12.50 14.22 12.31
CA ILE A 108 -13.11 15.18 13.24
C ILE A 108 -14.43 15.70 12.68
N TYR A 109 -14.45 16.10 11.41
CA TYR A 109 -15.64 16.66 10.80
C TYR A 109 -16.77 15.63 10.74
N LEU A 110 -16.49 14.41 10.30
CA LEU A 110 -17.47 13.33 10.19
C LEU A 110 -18.01 12.84 11.54
N LEU A 111 -17.25 12.98 12.63
CA LEU A 111 -17.66 12.52 13.95
C LEU A 111 -18.52 13.55 14.71
N PHE A 112 -18.23 14.84 14.55
CA PHE A 112 -18.81 15.89 15.41
C PHE A 112 -19.88 16.77 14.73
N PHE A 113 -20.02 16.72 13.41
CA PHE A 113 -20.93 17.59 12.67
C PHE A 113 -22.00 16.81 11.89
N THR A 114 -23.05 17.49 11.44
CA THR A 114 -24.03 16.93 10.50
C THR A 114 -23.67 17.39 9.09
N HIS A 115 -23.71 16.48 8.12
CA HIS A 115 -23.12 16.72 6.79
C HIS A 115 -24.16 16.76 5.69
N LYS A 116 -23.91 17.61 4.69
CA LYS A 116 -24.58 17.61 3.40
C LYS A 116 -23.74 16.88 2.36
N GLU A 117 -24.38 16.38 1.30
CA GLU A 117 -23.68 15.65 0.22
C GLU A 117 -22.52 16.45 -0.42
N ALA A 118 -22.68 17.77 -0.58
CA ALA A 118 -21.63 18.64 -1.12
C ALA A 118 -20.37 18.67 -0.23
N GLU A 119 -20.54 18.62 1.09
CA GLU A 119 -19.44 18.64 2.06
C GLU A 119 -18.72 17.29 2.06
N ILE A 120 -19.47 16.18 1.97
CA ILE A 120 -18.91 14.83 1.83
C ILE A 120 -18.08 14.71 0.55
N ASN A 121 -18.58 15.22 -0.58
CA ASN A 121 -17.84 15.22 -1.85
C ASN A 121 -16.55 16.04 -1.75
N PHE A 122 -16.60 17.23 -1.15
CA PHE A 122 -15.41 18.06 -0.92
C PHE A 122 -14.37 17.35 -0.04
N LEU A 123 -14.81 16.70 1.05
CA LEU A 123 -13.96 15.90 1.93
C LEU A 123 -13.31 14.74 1.20
N ALA A 124 -14.09 13.98 0.42
CA ALA A 124 -13.58 12.87 -0.37
C ALA A 124 -12.48 13.31 -1.35
N TRP A 125 -12.69 14.40 -2.08
CA TRP A 125 -11.66 14.97 -2.97
C TRP A 125 -10.41 15.45 -2.21
N THR A 126 -10.60 16.03 -1.03
CA THR A 126 -9.48 16.47 -0.18
C THR A 126 -8.66 15.28 0.33
N MET A 127 -9.30 14.16 0.66
CA MET A 127 -8.60 12.92 1.02
C MET A 127 -7.80 12.35 -0.15
N ILE A 128 -8.38 12.31 -1.36
CA ILE A 128 -7.67 11.88 -2.57
C ILE A 128 -6.46 12.78 -2.84
N ALA A 129 -6.61 14.10 -2.69
CA ALA A 129 -5.50 15.04 -2.83
C ALA A 129 -4.41 14.81 -1.78
N GLY A 130 -4.78 14.45 -0.54
CA GLY A 130 -3.86 14.02 0.51
C GLY A 130 -3.04 12.80 0.11
N GLU A 131 -3.68 11.75 -0.40
CA GLU A 131 -2.98 10.54 -0.90
C GLU A 131 -2.01 10.86 -2.03
N ALA A 132 -2.42 11.70 -2.99
CA ALA A 132 -1.56 12.14 -4.09
C ALA A 132 -0.35 12.94 -3.57
N ALA A 133 -0.57 13.85 -2.62
CA ALA A 133 0.49 14.62 -1.98
C ALA A 133 1.46 13.73 -1.18
N PHE A 134 0.95 12.71 -0.49
CA PHE A 134 1.76 11.72 0.21
C PHE A 134 2.69 10.96 -0.75
N MET A 135 2.13 10.45 -1.85
CA MET A 135 2.92 9.78 -2.89
C MET A 135 3.98 10.72 -3.47
N ALA A 136 3.61 11.94 -3.83
CA ALA A 136 4.55 12.94 -4.33
C ALA A 136 5.67 13.24 -3.32
N GLY A 137 5.35 13.38 -2.03
CA GLY A 137 6.31 13.56 -0.95
C GLY A 137 7.31 12.41 -0.86
N LEU A 138 6.84 11.15 -0.93
CA LEU A 138 7.71 9.97 -0.96
C LEU A 138 8.64 9.95 -2.17
N PHE A 139 8.14 10.32 -3.35
CA PHE A 139 8.97 10.39 -4.57
C PHE A 139 10.03 11.50 -4.48
N ILE A 140 9.67 12.67 -3.96
CA ILE A 140 10.60 13.81 -3.77
C ILE A 140 11.69 13.46 -2.76
N LEU A 141 11.33 12.78 -1.66
CA LEU A 141 12.26 12.37 -0.62
C LEU A 141 13.17 11.21 -1.04
N GLY A 142 12.70 10.36 -1.94
CA GLY A 142 13.50 9.35 -2.61
C GLY A 142 14.11 8.31 -1.68
N GLY A 143 15.21 7.67 -2.13
CA GLY A 143 15.87 6.57 -1.41
C GLY A 143 16.55 6.97 -0.10
N GLN A 144 17.12 8.19 -0.03
CA GLN A 144 17.86 8.66 1.14
C GLN A 144 16.97 8.84 2.38
N PHE A 145 15.70 9.18 2.18
CA PHE A 145 14.74 9.22 3.29
C PHE A 145 14.56 7.85 3.94
N TRP A 146 14.41 6.80 3.14
CA TRP A 146 14.25 5.44 3.66
C TRP A 146 15.50 4.94 4.39
N GLU A 147 16.70 5.31 3.94
CA GLU A 147 17.94 5.02 4.67
C GLU A 147 17.95 5.67 6.05
N ARG A 148 17.64 6.96 6.13
CA ARG A 148 17.55 7.69 7.40
C ARG A 148 16.45 7.13 8.31
N LEU A 149 15.30 6.77 7.75
CA LEU A 149 14.22 6.15 8.50
C LEU A 149 14.67 4.82 9.11
N LYS A 150 15.36 3.97 8.35
CA LYS A 150 15.93 2.72 8.89
C LYS A 150 16.92 2.98 10.03
N HIS A 151 17.78 4.00 9.91
CA HIS A 151 18.71 4.38 10.97
C HIS A 151 18.01 4.82 12.27
N LEU A 152 16.82 5.44 12.20
CA LEU A 152 16.05 5.82 13.39
C LEU A 152 15.55 4.61 14.19
N PHE A 153 15.39 3.45 13.56
CA PHE A 153 14.92 2.22 14.20
C PHE A 153 16.05 1.22 14.47
N GLN A 154 17.31 1.59 14.21
CA GLN A 154 18.46 0.77 14.60
C GLN A 154 18.63 0.83 16.12
N TRP A 155 18.67 -0.35 16.74
CA TRP A 155 18.90 -0.47 18.17
C TRP A 155 20.37 -0.11 18.50
N PRO A 156 20.65 0.86 19.40
CA PRO A 156 22.02 1.27 19.71
C PRO A 156 22.88 0.23 20.45
N GLY A 157 22.31 -0.92 20.83
CA GLY A 157 22.92 -1.85 21.78
C GLY A 157 24.23 -2.52 21.32
N GLU A 158 24.53 -2.57 20.02
CA GLU A 158 25.82 -3.10 19.55
C GLU A 158 26.99 -2.12 19.81
N GLU A 159 26.74 -0.81 19.81
CA GLU A 159 27.78 0.20 20.07
C GLU A 159 28.07 0.35 21.57
N MET A 160 27.09 0.13 22.45
CA MET A 160 27.32 0.21 23.90
C MET A 160 28.06 -0.99 24.49
N ALA A 161 27.99 -2.18 23.86
CA ALA A 161 28.70 -3.37 24.35
C ALA A 161 30.22 -3.32 24.10
N THR A 162 30.65 -2.57 23.10
CA THR A 162 32.06 -2.42 22.72
C THR A 162 32.75 -1.23 23.38
N ALA A 163 32.00 -0.25 23.90
CA ALA A 163 32.54 0.89 24.64
C ALA A 163 32.81 0.60 26.14
N THR A 164 32.43 -0.58 26.63
CA THR A 164 32.61 -1.02 28.03
C THR A 164 33.65 -2.12 28.24
N LEU A 165 34.48 -2.42 27.22
CA LEU A 165 35.66 -3.29 27.32
C LEU A 165 36.94 -2.47 27.11
#